data_AF-A0A5B6X5W4-F1
#
_entry.id   AF-A0A5B6X5W4-F1
#
_cell.length_a   1.000
_cell.length_b   1.000
_cell.length_c   1.000
_cell.angle_alpha   90.00
_cell.angle_beta   90.00
_cell.angle_gamma   90.00
#
_symmetry.space_group_name_H-M   'P 1'
#
loop_
_entity.id
_entity.type
_entity.pdbx_description
1 polymer ?
#
loop_
_entity_poly.entity_id
_entity_poly.type
_entity_poly.pdbx_seq_one_letter_code
_entity_poly.pdbx_strand_id
1 'polypeptide(L)'
;MEKEMGNGCSSLAYKLLFSCPFGLSQPQLSAVFDESYDRIPHSDSNLENSISQIWDQRVQKNGSLFNGKKFRYGGYSQKSGDGSKKESYVCLHLGLTDYRTFVGTNLNPSWEKFLVASEDDPTQCQHTSSPLGNGAIVQTSDQKIVLLQRSNNVGEFPGHFVFPGGHPEPQEVGIETHEYCEGSKDSALVNKKVSQEMFESIIREVVEEIGVPATSLSDPLFIGISRRVLNVRPAIFFFIKCSLESKEIHQLYSKAQDGYESTQLYTVSMIEVEHMTSKMPGCHQGGFALYKLMVEALKKN
;
A
#
# COMPACT_ATOMS: atom_id res chain seq x y z
N MET A 1 21.09 -5.40 -7.46
CA MET A 1 22.04 -6.51 -7.39
C MET A 1 22.13 -6.86 -5.92
N GLU A 2 21.29 -7.80 -5.49
CA GLU A 2 21.02 -8.08 -4.08
C GLU A 2 22.18 -8.87 -3.47
N LYS A 3 22.67 -8.42 -2.32
CA LYS A 3 23.53 -9.20 -1.42
C LYS A 3 22.60 -9.87 -0.41
N GLU A 4 22.52 -11.19 -0.44
CA GLU A 4 21.90 -11.97 0.63
C GLU A 4 22.70 -11.78 1.93
N MET A 5 22.02 -11.32 2.99
CA MET A 5 22.58 -11.23 4.34
C MET A 5 22.18 -12.45 5.16
N GLY A 6 23.18 -12.97 5.87
CA GLY A 6 23.17 -14.25 6.56
C GLY A 6 22.22 -14.39 7.74
N ASN A 7 22.05 -15.66 8.09
CA ASN A 7 21.16 -16.28 9.04
C ASN A 7 21.44 -15.84 10.50
N GLY A 8 20.47 -15.20 11.14
CA GLY A 8 20.45 -14.90 12.58
C GLY A 8 19.07 -14.36 12.96
N CYS A 9 18.36 -15.04 13.89
CA CYS A 9 17.02 -14.72 14.42
C CYS A 9 16.16 -13.89 13.45
N SER A 10 15.50 -14.55 12.49
CA SER A 10 14.80 -13.91 11.37
C SER A 10 13.96 -12.71 11.81
N SER A 11 14.52 -11.50 11.69
CA SER A 11 13.76 -10.27 11.83
C SER A 11 12.68 -10.29 10.76
N LEU A 12 11.41 -10.09 11.15
CA LEU A 12 10.30 -10.04 10.21
C LEU A 12 10.63 -9.08 9.06
N ALA A 13 10.28 -9.44 7.81
CA ALA A 13 10.51 -8.58 6.65
C ALA A 13 9.61 -7.32 6.64
N TYR A 14 8.82 -7.11 7.70
CA TYR A 14 7.83 -6.05 7.83
C TYR A 14 7.62 -5.60 9.27
N LYS A 15 7.04 -4.41 9.41
CA LYS A 15 6.45 -3.84 10.63
C LYS A 15 4.96 -3.64 10.39
N LEU A 16 4.12 -4.03 11.35
CA LEU A 16 2.71 -3.61 11.35
C LEU A 16 2.65 -2.24 11.99
N LEU A 17 2.25 -1.22 11.22
CA LEU A 17 2.11 0.14 11.72
C LEU A 17 0.77 0.32 12.42
N PHE A 18 -0.28 -0.33 11.90
CA PHE A 18 -1.60 -0.34 12.48
C PHE A 18 -2.32 -1.65 12.17
N SER A 19 -3.16 -2.12 13.10
CA SER A 19 -4.01 -3.31 12.89
C SER A 19 -5.41 -3.09 13.43
N CYS A 20 -6.43 -3.39 12.63
CA CYS A 20 -7.84 -3.39 13.05
C CYS A 20 -8.49 -4.74 12.66
N PRO A 21 -8.38 -5.77 13.53
CA PRO A 21 -8.82 -7.13 13.21
C PRO A 21 -10.32 -7.29 12.89
N PHE A 22 -11.18 -6.35 13.28
CA PHE A 22 -12.61 -6.39 12.96
C PHE A 22 -12.95 -5.68 11.64
N GLY A 23 -11.98 -5.08 10.97
CA GLY A 23 -12.19 -4.25 9.80
C GLY A 23 -12.80 -2.89 10.14
N LEU A 24 -12.38 -1.84 9.43
CA LEU A 24 -13.02 -0.53 9.47
C LEU A 24 -13.67 -0.24 8.11
N SER A 25 -14.93 0.14 8.15
CA SER A 25 -15.67 0.62 6.98
C SER A 25 -15.28 2.06 6.62
N GLN A 26 -15.70 2.52 5.46
CA GLN A 26 -15.38 3.86 4.96
C GLN A 26 -15.70 5.01 5.94
N PRO A 27 -16.86 5.05 6.65
CA PRO A 27 -17.11 6.09 7.64
C PRO A 27 -16.15 6.09 8.85
N GLN A 28 -15.43 4.98 9.07
CA GLN A 28 -14.51 4.81 10.19
C GLN A 28 -13.06 5.13 9.84
N LEU A 29 -12.74 5.35 8.55
CA LEU A 29 -11.42 5.72 8.07
C LEU A 29 -11.47 7.07 7.34
N SER A 30 -11.02 8.11 8.03
CA SER A 30 -10.86 9.46 7.47
C SER A 30 -9.42 9.72 7.05
N ALA A 31 -9.19 10.81 6.33
CA ALA A 31 -7.85 11.29 5.98
C ALA A 31 -7.75 12.80 6.27
N VAL A 32 -6.56 13.25 6.64
CA VAL A 32 -6.14 14.65 6.57
C VAL A 32 -5.02 14.70 5.56
N PHE A 33 -5.23 15.49 4.50
CA PHE A 33 -4.25 15.77 3.47
C PHE A 33 -3.69 17.17 3.69
N ASP A 34 -2.38 17.26 3.95
CA ASP A 34 -1.74 18.52 4.35
C ASP A 34 -0.23 18.52 4.04
N GLU A 35 0.34 19.69 3.77
CA GLU A 35 1.77 19.85 3.47
C GLU A 35 2.68 19.54 4.67
N SER A 36 2.17 19.63 5.90
CA SER A 36 2.93 19.22 7.11
C SER A 36 3.27 17.73 7.11
N TYR A 37 2.58 16.93 6.30
CA TYR A 37 2.85 15.51 6.10
C TYR A 37 3.69 15.20 4.85
N ASP A 38 4.21 16.23 4.16
CA ASP A 38 5.15 16.05 3.06
C ASP A 38 6.53 15.58 3.56
N ARG A 39 7.37 15.18 2.60
CA ARG A 39 8.76 14.80 2.88
C ARG A 39 9.56 16.04 3.31
N ILE A 40 10.32 15.92 4.38
CA ILE A 40 11.32 16.91 4.78
C ILE A 40 12.61 16.65 4.00
N PRO A 41 13.14 17.62 3.22
CA PRO A 41 14.43 17.47 2.55
C PRO A 41 15.56 17.08 3.51
N HIS A 42 16.47 16.23 3.06
CA HIS A 42 17.58 15.81 3.90
C HIS A 42 18.62 16.94 4.03
N SER A 43 19.22 17.11 5.22
CA SER A 43 20.19 18.21 5.47
C SER A 43 21.51 18.04 4.71
N ASP A 44 21.92 16.80 4.44
CA ASP A 44 23.04 16.49 3.54
C ASP A 44 22.66 16.77 2.08
N SER A 45 23.17 17.89 1.55
CA SER A 45 22.98 18.31 0.17
C SER A 45 23.44 17.29 -0.88
N ASN A 46 24.44 16.44 -0.60
CA ASN A 46 24.86 15.41 -1.55
C ASN A 46 23.80 14.32 -1.67
N LEU A 47 23.21 13.92 -0.54
CA LEU A 47 22.16 12.93 -0.51
C LEU A 47 20.89 13.46 -1.21
N GLU A 48 20.53 14.71 -0.96
CA GLU A 48 19.38 15.36 -1.60
C GLU A 48 19.59 15.51 -3.12
N ASN A 49 20.78 15.97 -3.55
CA ASN A 49 21.12 16.08 -4.98
C ASN A 49 21.12 14.71 -5.69
N SER A 50 21.38 13.62 -4.97
CA SER A 50 21.36 12.26 -5.55
C SER A 50 19.99 11.84 -6.08
N ILE A 51 18.90 12.41 -5.56
CA ILE A 51 17.53 12.13 -6.02
C ILE A 51 17.40 12.45 -7.52
N SER A 52 17.85 13.64 -7.91
CA SER A 52 17.85 14.09 -9.30
C SER A 52 18.76 13.22 -10.17
N GLN A 53 19.97 12.92 -9.70
CA GLN A 53 20.95 12.14 -10.44
C GLN A 53 20.46 10.72 -10.73
N ILE A 54 19.87 10.05 -9.75
CA ILE A 54 19.34 8.69 -9.91
C ILE A 54 18.15 8.68 -10.86
N TRP A 55 17.26 9.67 -10.75
CA TRP A 55 16.13 9.80 -11.67
C TRP A 55 16.58 9.98 -13.12
N ASP A 56 17.51 10.90 -13.37
CA ASP A 56 18.03 11.18 -14.71
C ASP A 56 18.67 9.93 -15.33
N GLN A 57 19.45 9.18 -14.54
CA GLN A 57 20.01 7.90 -14.97
C GLN A 57 18.93 6.85 -15.29
N ARG A 58 17.80 6.86 -14.58
CA ARG A 58 16.70 5.93 -14.79
C ARG A 58 15.92 6.26 -16.07
N VAL A 59 15.63 7.53 -16.30
CA VAL A 59 14.96 8.03 -17.51
C VAL A 59 15.82 7.78 -18.75
N GLN A 60 17.15 7.96 -18.67
CA GLN A 60 18.05 7.63 -19.79
C GLN A 60 18.01 6.15 -20.19
N LYS A 61 17.72 5.24 -19.25
CA LYS A 61 17.62 3.79 -19.50
C LYS A 61 16.22 3.35 -19.91
N ASN A 62 15.19 4.11 -19.55
CA ASN A 62 13.79 3.80 -19.86
C ASN A 62 13.04 5.08 -20.25
N GLY A 63 12.94 5.32 -21.56
CA GLY A 63 12.29 6.51 -22.10
C GLY A 63 10.76 6.56 -21.92
N SER A 64 10.12 5.46 -21.52
CA SER A 64 8.68 5.45 -21.21
C SER A 64 8.38 5.73 -19.73
N LEU A 65 9.41 5.96 -18.91
CA LEU A 65 9.26 6.28 -17.50
C LEU A 65 8.70 7.70 -17.33
N PHE A 66 7.61 7.84 -16.58
CA PHE A 66 7.03 9.14 -16.24
C PHE A 66 6.98 9.35 -14.72
N ASN A 67 6.95 10.61 -14.29
CA ASN A 67 6.85 10.96 -12.88
C ASN A 67 5.38 11.15 -12.48
N GLY A 68 4.77 10.14 -11.86
CA GLY A 68 3.42 10.22 -11.32
C GLY A 68 3.38 10.74 -9.88
N LYS A 69 2.36 11.53 -9.54
CA LYS A 69 2.09 11.98 -8.16
C LYS A 69 1.54 10.83 -7.32
N LYS A 70 1.86 10.82 -6.03
CA LYS A 70 1.42 9.79 -5.07
C LYS A 70 1.10 10.44 -3.73
N PHE A 71 0.20 9.83 -2.96
CA PHE A 71 0.04 10.18 -1.56
C PHE A 71 1.25 9.70 -0.76
N ARG A 72 1.84 10.59 0.05
CA ARG A 72 2.86 10.24 1.04
C ARG A 72 2.18 9.81 2.32
N TYR A 73 2.61 8.70 2.89
CA TYR A 73 2.19 8.33 4.23
C TYR A 73 2.94 9.16 5.29
N GLY A 74 2.21 9.96 6.05
CA GLY A 74 2.71 10.79 7.14
C GLY A 74 2.36 10.28 8.54
N GLY A 75 1.58 9.20 8.66
CA GLY A 75 1.18 8.61 9.94
C GLY A 75 -0.32 8.39 10.06
N TYR A 76 -0.79 8.26 11.29
CA TYR A 76 -2.21 8.15 11.61
C TYR A 76 -2.51 8.63 13.03
N SER A 77 -3.77 8.99 13.28
CA SER A 77 -4.31 9.14 14.62
C SER A 77 -5.53 8.24 14.82
N GLN A 78 -5.71 7.74 16.04
CA GLN A 78 -6.82 6.88 16.42
C GLN A 78 -7.70 7.57 17.46
N LYS A 79 -9.02 7.47 17.28
CA LYS A 79 -10.02 7.83 18.30
C LYS A 79 -10.78 6.57 18.69
N SER A 80 -10.74 6.23 19.97
CA SER A 80 -11.61 5.20 20.55
C SER A 80 -12.98 5.84 20.81
N GLY A 81 -14.06 5.20 20.35
CA GLY A 81 -15.44 5.56 20.71
C GLY A 81 -15.72 5.35 22.20
N ASP A 82 -16.89 5.79 22.66
CA ASP A 82 -17.32 5.89 24.08
C ASP A 82 -17.53 4.54 24.82
N GLY A 83 -16.60 3.58 24.66
CA GLY A 83 -16.46 2.44 25.58
C GLY A 83 -16.90 1.08 25.06
N SER A 84 -17.30 0.94 23.79
CA SER A 84 -17.42 -0.38 23.14
C SER A 84 -16.16 -0.70 22.32
N LYS A 85 -15.61 -1.91 22.46
CA LYS A 85 -14.42 -2.38 21.69
C LYS A 85 -14.62 -2.39 20.16
N LYS A 86 -15.78 -1.93 19.65
CA LYS A 86 -16.22 -2.01 18.25
C LYS A 86 -16.18 -0.68 17.50
N GLU A 87 -16.06 0.46 18.17
CA GLU A 87 -16.05 1.77 17.51
C GLU A 87 -14.65 2.38 17.57
N SER A 88 -13.75 1.93 16.68
CA SER A 88 -12.49 2.63 16.42
C SER A 88 -12.66 3.49 15.18
N TYR A 89 -12.20 4.74 15.27
CA TYR A 89 -12.06 5.63 14.12
C TYR A 89 -10.58 5.91 13.89
N VAL A 90 -10.15 5.85 12.63
CA VAL A 90 -8.78 6.12 12.23
C VAL A 90 -8.76 7.31 11.29
N CYS A 91 -7.78 8.17 11.47
CA CYS A 91 -7.51 9.29 10.59
C CYS A 91 -6.10 9.10 10.03
N LEU A 92 -5.98 8.92 8.71
CA LEU A 92 -4.70 8.86 8.01
C LEU A 92 -4.14 10.27 7.85
N HIS A 93 -2.84 10.42 8.06
CA HIS A 93 -2.12 11.66 7.78
C HIS A 93 -1.37 11.49 6.47
N LEU A 94 -1.75 12.27 5.46
CA LEU A 94 -1.26 12.11 4.10
C LEU A 94 -0.65 13.41 3.59
N GLY A 95 0.53 13.31 3.01
CA GLY A 95 1.15 14.39 2.24
C GLY A 95 1.15 14.07 0.75
N LEU A 96 1.89 14.86 -0.01
CA LEU A 96 2.13 14.69 -1.43
C LEU A 96 3.58 14.23 -1.67
N THR A 97 3.74 13.28 -2.58
CA THR A 97 5.04 12.89 -3.11
C THR A 97 4.92 12.48 -4.57
N ASP A 98 5.99 11.96 -5.15
CA ASP A 98 6.00 11.49 -6.52
C ASP A 98 6.96 10.32 -6.74
N TYR A 99 6.78 9.66 -7.89
CA TYR A 99 7.55 8.47 -8.24
C TYR A 99 9.05 8.77 -8.37
N ARG A 100 9.42 9.97 -8.84
CA ARG A 100 10.80 10.44 -8.91
C ARG A 100 11.46 10.46 -7.53
N THR A 101 10.80 11.04 -6.55
CA THR A 101 11.30 11.11 -5.18
C THR A 101 11.38 9.71 -4.56
N PHE A 102 10.42 8.83 -4.85
CA PHE A 102 10.46 7.43 -4.42
C PHE A 102 11.69 6.70 -4.99
N VAL A 103 11.96 6.85 -6.28
CA VAL A 103 13.15 6.29 -6.93
C VAL A 103 14.44 6.82 -6.30
N GLY A 104 14.50 8.13 -6.02
CA GLY A 104 15.70 8.77 -5.48
C GLY A 104 15.92 8.62 -3.97
N THR A 105 14.90 8.20 -3.20
CA THR A 105 14.98 8.04 -1.73
C THR A 105 14.81 6.57 -1.32
N ASN A 106 13.58 6.04 -1.35
CA ASN A 106 13.30 4.67 -0.93
C ASN A 106 14.02 3.62 -1.80
N LEU A 107 14.12 3.82 -3.12
CA LEU A 107 14.84 2.90 -4.02
C LEU A 107 16.31 3.27 -4.23
N ASN A 108 16.81 4.26 -3.49
CA ASN A 108 18.22 4.64 -3.53
C ASN A 108 19.08 3.46 -3.04
N PRO A 109 20.22 3.15 -3.67
CA PRO A 109 21.16 2.15 -3.15
C PRO A 109 21.68 2.43 -1.73
N SER A 110 21.57 3.66 -1.26
CA SER A 110 21.88 4.11 0.10
C SER A 110 20.64 4.63 0.84
N TRP A 111 19.46 4.04 0.59
CA TRP A 111 18.18 4.45 1.17
C TRP A 111 18.22 4.53 2.71
N GLU A 112 19.03 3.69 3.38
CA GLU A 112 19.17 3.72 4.83
C GLU A 112 19.71 5.05 5.35
N LYS A 113 20.48 5.80 4.54
CA LYS A 113 21.00 7.12 4.90
C LYS A 113 19.92 8.20 4.98
N PHE A 114 18.75 7.96 4.40
CA PHE A 114 17.60 8.87 4.53
C PHE A 114 16.82 8.61 5.83
N LEU A 115 17.15 7.57 6.60
CA LEU A 115 16.43 7.27 7.84
C LEU A 115 16.97 8.07 9.02
N VAL A 116 16.05 8.43 9.91
CA VAL A 116 16.38 8.94 11.24
C VAL A 116 16.28 7.81 12.25
N ALA A 117 17.21 7.75 13.20
CA ALA A 117 17.12 6.81 14.32
C ALA A 117 15.95 7.18 15.25
N SER A 118 14.77 6.62 14.97
CA SER A 118 13.54 6.81 15.75
C SER A 118 12.68 5.55 15.68
N GLU A 119 11.94 5.27 16.76
CA GLU A 119 10.92 4.22 16.80
C GLU A 119 9.59 4.68 16.19
N ASP A 120 9.38 6.00 16.17
CA ASP A 120 8.24 6.65 15.53
C ASP A 120 8.39 6.60 14.00
N ASP A 121 7.44 5.97 13.33
CA ASP A 121 7.51 5.67 11.89
C ASP A 121 7.55 6.93 11.02
N PRO A 122 6.68 7.94 11.23
CA PRO A 122 6.77 9.22 10.51
C PRO A 122 8.12 9.92 10.67
N THR A 123 8.66 9.99 11.90
CA THR A 123 9.97 10.60 12.16
C THR A 123 11.10 9.81 11.51
N GLN A 124 11.10 8.48 11.63
CA GLN A 124 12.10 7.60 11.01
C GLN A 124 12.18 7.81 9.50
N CYS A 125 11.01 7.97 8.85
CA CYS A 125 10.86 8.07 7.41
C CYS A 125 10.71 9.52 6.90
N GLN A 126 11.04 10.53 7.71
CA GLN A 126 10.75 11.93 7.38
C GLN A 126 11.47 12.43 6.11
N HIS A 127 12.63 11.84 5.77
CA HIS A 127 13.38 12.19 4.57
C HIS A 127 13.14 11.25 3.37
N THR A 128 12.24 10.27 3.50
CA THR A 128 11.87 9.38 2.39
C THR A 128 10.55 9.79 1.74
N SER A 129 10.38 9.45 0.46
CA SER A 129 9.13 9.69 -0.27
C SER A 129 7.94 8.98 0.39
N SER A 130 8.14 7.73 0.83
CA SER A 130 7.13 6.92 1.53
C SER A 130 5.75 6.92 0.83
N PRO A 131 5.68 6.61 -0.48
CA PRO A 131 4.40 6.57 -1.18
C PRO A 131 3.53 5.46 -0.59
N LEU A 132 2.29 5.78 -0.27
CA LEU A 132 1.33 4.82 0.25
C LEU A 132 0.86 3.91 -0.89
N GLY A 133 1.24 2.63 -0.85
CA GLY A 133 0.61 1.61 -1.69
C GLY A 133 -0.70 1.11 -1.07
N ASN A 134 -1.51 0.39 -1.84
CA ASN A 134 -2.66 -0.35 -1.32
C ASN A 134 -2.56 -1.85 -1.67
N GLY A 135 -3.38 -2.69 -1.03
CA GLY A 135 -3.47 -4.11 -1.33
C GLY A 135 -4.74 -4.74 -0.74
N ALA A 136 -5.30 -5.72 -1.44
CA ALA A 136 -6.56 -6.37 -1.08
C ALA A 136 -6.38 -7.87 -0.85
N ILE A 137 -6.76 -8.33 0.33
CA ILE A 137 -7.04 -9.74 0.56
C ILE A 137 -8.46 -10.01 0.04
N VAL A 138 -8.54 -10.47 -1.20
CA VAL A 138 -9.79 -10.87 -1.84
C VAL A 138 -10.09 -12.33 -1.49
N GLN A 139 -11.17 -12.57 -0.76
CA GLN A 139 -11.68 -13.90 -0.44
C GLN A 139 -12.81 -14.30 -1.38
N THR A 140 -12.64 -15.40 -2.09
CA THR A 140 -13.63 -15.96 -3.02
C THR A 140 -14.78 -16.65 -2.28
N SER A 141 -15.89 -16.94 -2.96
CA SER A 141 -17.04 -17.62 -2.38
C SER A 141 -16.75 -19.07 -1.96
N ASP A 142 -15.76 -19.72 -2.59
CA ASP A 142 -15.19 -21.02 -2.21
C ASP A 142 -14.06 -20.91 -1.16
N GLN A 143 -13.99 -19.78 -0.45
CA GLN A 143 -13.10 -19.54 0.70
C GLN A 143 -11.60 -19.60 0.36
N LYS A 144 -11.22 -19.27 -0.88
CA LYS A 144 -9.84 -19.11 -1.32
C LYS A 144 -9.42 -17.64 -1.30
N ILE A 145 -8.12 -17.40 -1.30
CA ILE A 145 -7.50 -16.07 -1.33
C ILE A 145 -6.81 -15.88 -2.67
N VAL A 146 -7.03 -14.72 -3.28
CA VAL A 146 -6.43 -14.36 -4.56
C VAL A 146 -5.01 -13.83 -4.34
N LEU A 147 -4.06 -14.34 -5.13
CA LEU A 147 -2.69 -13.84 -5.24
C LEU A 147 -2.33 -13.68 -6.72
N LEU A 148 -1.43 -12.73 -7.00
CA LEU A 148 -0.86 -12.50 -8.31
C LEU A 148 0.64 -12.76 -8.27
N GLN A 149 1.18 -13.38 -9.31
CA GLN A 149 2.62 -13.45 -9.53
C GLN A 149 3.05 -12.32 -10.46
N ARG A 150 3.89 -11.43 -9.93
CA ARG A 150 4.39 -10.27 -10.66
C ARG A 150 5.19 -10.69 -11.89
N SER A 151 5.01 -9.96 -12.98
CA SER A 151 5.77 -10.13 -14.22
C SER A 151 7.27 -9.92 -13.98
N ASN A 152 8.12 -10.49 -14.84
CA ASN A 152 9.56 -10.27 -14.76
C ASN A 152 9.98 -8.89 -15.28
N ASN A 153 9.06 -8.15 -15.92
CA ASN A 153 9.31 -6.85 -16.52
C ASN A 153 9.02 -5.67 -15.59
N VAL A 154 8.51 -5.92 -14.39
CA VAL A 154 8.19 -4.87 -13.41
C VAL A 154 9.45 -4.35 -12.70
N GLY A 155 9.39 -3.09 -12.25
CA GLY A 155 10.53 -2.41 -11.62
C GLY A 155 10.86 -2.87 -10.19
N GLU A 156 9.89 -3.46 -9.47
CA GLU A 156 10.05 -3.91 -8.08
C GLU A 156 9.57 -5.37 -7.94
N PHE A 157 10.36 -6.21 -7.27
CA PHE A 157 10.03 -7.60 -6.92
C PHE A 157 9.51 -8.46 -8.10
N PRO A 158 10.26 -8.59 -9.22
CA PRO A 158 9.85 -9.45 -10.33
C PRO A 158 9.66 -10.90 -9.87
N GLY A 159 8.62 -11.57 -10.38
CA GLY A 159 8.33 -12.98 -10.08
C GLY A 159 7.87 -13.28 -8.65
N HIS A 160 7.69 -12.27 -7.79
CA HIS A 160 7.18 -12.40 -6.43
C HIS A 160 5.65 -12.49 -6.41
N PHE A 161 5.11 -13.05 -5.33
CA PHE A 161 3.67 -13.08 -5.10
C PHE A 161 3.21 -11.80 -4.38
N VAL A 162 2.06 -11.28 -4.80
CA VAL A 162 1.41 -10.12 -4.18
C VAL A 162 -0.09 -10.37 -4.06
N PHE A 163 -0.69 -9.63 -3.14
CA PHE A 163 -2.13 -9.40 -3.15
C PHE A 163 -2.46 -8.39 -4.25
N PRO A 164 -3.64 -8.47 -4.89
CA PRO A 164 -4.08 -7.43 -5.82
C PRO A 164 -4.01 -6.03 -5.21
N GLY A 165 -3.61 -5.03 -5.98
CA GLY A 165 -3.47 -3.65 -5.54
C GLY A 165 -2.33 -2.89 -6.22
N GLY A 166 -2.32 -1.58 -6.01
CA GLY A 166 -1.35 -0.65 -6.56
C GLY A 166 -1.21 0.59 -5.67
N HIS A 167 -1.71 1.73 -6.13
CA HIS A 167 -1.58 3.01 -5.41
C HIS A 167 -2.80 3.90 -5.58
N PRO A 168 -3.38 4.45 -4.49
CA PRO A 168 -4.25 5.61 -4.63
C PRO A 168 -3.47 6.79 -5.21
N GLU A 169 -4.07 7.49 -6.18
CA GLU A 169 -3.40 8.59 -6.88
C GLU A 169 -4.08 9.94 -6.58
N PRO A 170 -3.32 10.99 -6.22
CA PRO A 170 -3.88 12.33 -6.02
C PRO A 170 -4.64 12.88 -7.23
N GLN A 171 -4.23 12.49 -8.43
CA GLN A 171 -4.85 12.96 -9.68
C GLN A 171 -6.30 12.47 -9.84
N GLU A 172 -6.64 11.27 -9.33
CA GLU A 172 -8.00 10.71 -9.39
C GLU A 172 -9.01 11.54 -8.57
N VAL A 173 -8.52 12.32 -7.60
CA VAL A 173 -9.34 13.24 -6.79
C VAL A 173 -9.15 14.71 -7.15
N GLY A 174 -8.40 14.99 -8.23
CA GLY A 174 -8.14 16.34 -8.75
C GLY A 174 -7.12 17.14 -7.93
N ILE A 175 -6.16 16.47 -7.27
CA ILE A 175 -5.09 17.11 -6.50
C ILE A 175 -3.80 17.11 -7.34
N GLU A 176 -3.30 18.29 -7.67
CA GLU A 176 -1.99 18.48 -8.31
C GLU A 176 -0.93 19.04 -7.35
N THR A 177 -1.36 19.94 -6.45
CA THR A 177 -0.57 20.69 -5.47
C THR A 177 -1.38 20.92 -4.19
N HIS A 178 -0.76 21.51 -3.16
CA HIS A 178 -1.40 21.90 -1.90
C HIS A 178 -2.15 23.25 -1.99
N GLU A 179 -2.72 23.62 -3.13
CA GLU A 179 -3.33 24.94 -3.37
C GLU A 179 -4.62 25.25 -2.57
N TYR A 180 -4.94 24.45 -1.55
CA TYR A 180 -6.11 24.64 -0.71
C TYR A 180 -5.73 25.37 0.60
N CYS A 181 -6.32 26.54 0.85
CA CYS A 181 -6.11 27.25 2.11
C CYS A 181 -6.65 26.43 3.30
N GLU A 182 -5.80 26.20 4.31
CA GLU A 182 -6.18 25.61 5.61
C GLU A 182 -7.42 26.32 6.20
N GLY A 183 -8.36 25.54 6.75
CA GLY A 183 -9.56 26.05 7.42
C GLY A 183 -10.72 26.51 6.52
N SER A 184 -10.60 26.39 5.19
CA SER A 184 -11.70 26.64 4.26
C SER A 184 -12.66 25.44 4.16
N LYS A 185 -13.87 25.64 3.60
CA LYS A 185 -14.78 24.51 3.25
C LYS A 185 -14.14 23.55 2.26
N ASP A 186 -13.10 23.99 1.54
CA ASP A 186 -12.42 23.22 0.51
C ASP A 186 -11.51 22.14 1.14
N SER A 187 -10.87 22.41 2.29
CA SER A 187 -10.00 21.40 2.95
C SER A 187 -10.78 20.20 3.47
N ALA A 188 -11.97 20.42 4.05
CA ALA A 188 -12.84 19.32 4.50
C ALA A 188 -13.35 18.48 3.33
N LEU A 189 -13.64 19.11 2.19
CA LEU A 189 -14.05 18.42 0.97
C LEU A 189 -12.89 17.59 0.39
N VAL A 190 -11.68 18.15 0.34
CA VAL A 190 -10.47 17.44 -0.11
C VAL A 190 -10.22 16.22 0.77
N ASN A 191 -10.21 16.40 2.09
CA ASN A 191 -10.04 15.30 3.05
C ASN A 191 -11.07 14.18 2.87
N LYS A 192 -12.32 14.54 2.58
CA LYS A 192 -13.38 13.58 2.26
C LYS A 192 -13.09 12.82 0.96
N LYS A 193 -12.69 13.52 -0.11
CA LYS A 193 -12.34 12.89 -1.40
C LYS A 193 -11.13 11.96 -1.26
N VAL A 194 -10.09 12.39 -0.54
CA VAL A 194 -8.90 11.57 -0.28
C VAL A 194 -9.25 10.31 0.51
N SER A 195 -10.10 10.43 1.53
CA SER A 195 -10.63 9.27 2.27
C SER A 195 -11.44 8.32 1.38
N GLN A 196 -12.30 8.86 0.51
CA GLN A 196 -13.06 8.07 -0.49
C GLN A 196 -12.13 7.30 -1.43
N GLU A 197 -11.11 7.98 -1.95
CA GLU A 197 -10.12 7.42 -2.87
C GLU A 197 -9.34 6.24 -2.28
N MET A 198 -9.13 6.19 -0.96
CA MET A 198 -8.50 5.01 -0.33
C MET A 198 -9.32 3.72 -0.54
N PHE A 199 -10.65 3.82 -0.59
CA PHE A 199 -11.56 2.68 -0.81
C PHE A 199 -11.88 2.48 -2.29
N GLU A 200 -12.07 3.56 -3.05
CA GLU A 200 -12.38 3.47 -4.48
C GLU A 200 -11.19 2.94 -5.28
N SER A 201 -9.97 3.39 -4.97
CA SER A 201 -8.76 2.89 -5.63
C SER A 201 -8.60 1.39 -5.49
N ILE A 202 -8.78 0.83 -4.28
CA ILE A 202 -8.54 -0.61 -4.11
C ILE A 202 -9.60 -1.46 -4.83
N ILE A 203 -10.84 -0.96 -4.98
CA ILE A 203 -11.84 -1.63 -5.81
C ILE A 203 -11.42 -1.59 -7.28
N ARG A 204 -10.99 -0.42 -7.79
CA ARG A 204 -10.51 -0.26 -9.17
C ARG A 204 -9.35 -1.21 -9.46
N GLU A 205 -8.33 -1.21 -8.62
CA GLU A 205 -7.14 -2.07 -8.76
C GLU A 205 -7.52 -3.56 -8.79
N VAL A 206 -8.42 -4.01 -7.91
CA VAL A 206 -8.89 -5.41 -7.96
C VAL A 206 -9.58 -5.69 -9.30
N VAL A 207 -10.50 -4.84 -9.74
CA VAL A 207 -11.22 -5.02 -11.01
C VAL A 207 -10.25 -5.05 -12.20
N GLU A 208 -9.30 -4.13 -12.23
CA GLU A 208 -8.31 -3.94 -13.30
C GLU A 208 -7.33 -5.11 -13.39
N GLU A 209 -6.83 -5.59 -12.25
CA GLU A 209 -5.82 -6.66 -12.19
C GLU A 209 -6.41 -8.08 -12.31
N ILE A 210 -7.62 -8.33 -11.79
CA ILE A 210 -8.21 -9.69 -11.78
C ILE A 210 -9.42 -9.87 -12.71
N GLY A 211 -9.93 -8.78 -13.29
CA GLY A 211 -10.99 -8.78 -14.30
C GLY A 211 -12.41 -9.05 -13.79
N VAL A 212 -12.61 -9.11 -12.47
CA VAL A 212 -13.92 -9.35 -11.87
C VAL A 212 -14.79 -8.10 -11.92
N PRO A 213 -16.12 -8.21 -12.04
CA PRO A 213 -16.99 -7.04 -11.99
C PRO A 213 -17.06 -6.48 -10.55
N ALA A 214 -17.05 -5.15 -10.42
CA ALA A 214 -17.16 -4.48 -9.11
C ALA A 214 -18.41 -4.94 -8.32
N THR A 215 -19.51 -5.26 -8.99
CA THR A 215 -20.75 -5.77 -8.36
C THR A 215 -20.60 -7.15 -7.71
N SER A 216 -19.52 -7.87 -8.00
CA SER A 216 -19.20 -9.14 -7.32
C SER A 216 -18.39 -8.94 -6.03
N LEU A 217 -17.93 -7.71 -5.76
CA LEU A 217 -17.12 -7.39 -4.60
C LEU A 217 -17.98 -6.78 -3.49
N SER A 218 -17.74 -7.17 -2.25
CA SER A 218 -18.27 -6.48 -1.08
C SER A 218 -17.56 -5.14 -0.88
N ASP A 219 -18.15 -4.25 -0.09
CA ASP A 219 -17.46 -3.05 0.38
C ASP A 219 -16.13 -3.44 1.06
N PRO A 220 -15.01 -2.75 0.75
CA PRO A 220 -13.73 -3.04 1.37
C PRO A 220 -13.74 -2.70 2.86
N LEU A 221 -13.09 -3.55 3.65
CA LEU A 221 -12.81 -3.31 5.06
C LEU A 221 -11.32 -3.03 5.23
N PHE A 222 -10.95 -1.86 5.72
CA PHE A 222 -9.57 -1.57 6.10
C PHE A 222 -9.18 -2.45 7.29
N ILE A 223 -8.09 -3.22 7.16
CA ILE A 223 -7.63 -4.18 8.19
C ILE A 223 -6.30 -3.78 8.84
N GLY A 224 -5.57 -2.83 8.25
CA GLY A 224 -4.36 -2.28 8.84
C GLY A 224 -3.34 -1.77 7.82
N ILE A 225 -2.20 -1.33 8.35
CA ILE A 225 -1.09 -0.75 7.57
C ILE A 225 0.16 -1.59 7.85
N SER A 226 0.82 -2.02 6.79
CA SER A 226 2.10 -2.71 6.88
C SER A 226 3.18 -1.94 6.14
N ARG A 227 4.37 -1.88 6.75
CA ARG A 227 5.57 -1.34 6.12
C ARG A 227 6.59 -2.45 5.96
N ARG A 228 7.15 -2.63 4.76
CA ARG A 228 8.32 -3.51 4.60
C ARG A 228 9.55 -2.93 5.28
N VAL A 229 10.42 -3.79 5.81
CA VAL A 229 11.72 -3.37 6.34
C VAL A 229 12.62 -2.85 5.22
N LEU A 230 12.69 -3.58 4.10
CA LEU A 230 13.43 -3.15 2.92
C LEU A 230 12.81 -1.89 2.32
N ASN A 231 13.59 -0.81 2.24
CA ASN A 231 13.21 0.45 1.59
C ASN A 231 11.99 1.16 2.23
N VAL A 232 11.58 0.74 3.44
CA VAL A 232 10.54 1.39 4.29
C VAL A 232 9.24 1.80 3.58
N ARG A 233 8.80 1.09 2.53
CA ARG A 233 7.55 1.43 1.83
C ARG A 233 6.32 0.96 2.62
N PRO A 234 5.38 1.85 2.95
CA PRO A 234 4.12 1.49 3.59
C PRO A 234 3.07 1.07 2.57
N ALA A 235 2.15 0.21 2.99
CA ALA A 235 0.95 -0.15 2.24
C ALA A 235 -0.24 -0.30 3.18
N ILE A 236 -1.38 0.25 2.75
CA ILE A 236 -2.68 0.07 3.39
C ILE A 236 -3.33 -1.22 2.88
N PHE A 237 -3.90 -2.03 3.78
CA PHE A 237 -4.52 -3.30 3.42
C PHE A 237 -6.01 -3.32 3.68
N PHE A 238 -6.73 -3.91 2.72
CA PHE A 238 -8.17 -4.12 2.77
C PHE A 238 -8.51 -5.59 2.68
N PHE A 239 -9.65 -5.96 3.27
CA PHE A 239 -10.29 -7.25 3.07
C PHE A 239 -11.56 -7.05 2.24
N ILE A 240 -11.74 -7.88 1.21
CA ILE A 240 -12.86 -7.81 0.27
C ILE A 240 -13.39 -9.24 0.07
N LYS A 241 -14.70 -9.44 0.18
CA LYS A 241 -15.33 -10.69 -0.24
C LYS A 241 -15.74 -10.60 -1.70
N CYS A 242 -15.50 -11.65 -2.46
CA CYS A 242 -15.98 -11.80 -3.83
C CYS A 242 -17.05 -12.90 -3.86
N SER A 243 -18.17 -12.65 -4.53
CA SER A 243 -19.25 -13.63 -4.69
C SER A 243 -18.92 -14.74 -5.69
N LEU A 244 -17.86 -14.56 -6.49
CA LEU A 244 -17.40 -15.52 -7.50
C LEU A 244 -16.49 -16.59 -6.89
N GLU A 245 -16.60 -17.80 -7.44
CA GLU A 245 -15.69 -18.90 -7.13
C GLU A 245 -14.34 -18.71 -7.84
N SER A 246 -13.30 -19.37 -7.31
CA SER A 246 -11.97 -19.43 -7.93
C SER A 246 -12.02 -19.66 -9.44
N LYS A 247 -12.80 -20.64 -9.91
CA LYS A 247 -12.87 -21.01 -11.33
C LYS A 247 -13.38 -19.86 -12.21
N GLU A 248 -14.35 -19.10 -11.73
CA GLU A 248 -14.93 -17.97 -12.46
C GLU A 248 -13.92 -16.82 -12.55
N ILE A 249 -13.21 -16.54 -11.45
CA ILE A 249 -12.15 -15.52 -11.41
C ILE A 249 -11.03 -15.86 -12.40
N HIS A 250 -10.58 -17.12 -12.44
CA HIS A 250 -9.57 -17.57 -13.41
C HIS A 250 -10.00 -17.35 -14.87
N GLN A 251 -11.29 -17.51 -15.18
CA GLN A 251 -11.81 -17.25 -16.53
C GLN A 251 -11.80 -15.76 -16.86
N LEU A 252 -12.13 -14.92 -15.89
CA LEU A 252 -12.20 -13.46 -16.03
C LEU A 252 -10.82 -12.81 -16.12
N TYR A 253 -9.82 -13.35 -15.41
CA TYR A 253 -8.44 -12.85 -15.40
C TYR A 253 -7.83 -12.73 -16.81
N SER A 254 -8.21 -13.60 -17.75
CA SER A 254 -7.76 -13.50 -19.15
C SER A 254 -8.17 -12.20 -19.85
N LYS A 255 -9.12 -11.45 -19.29
CA LYS A 255 -9.62 -10.16 -19.77
C LYS A 255 -9.24 -9.00 -18.85
N ALA A 256 -8.39 -9.23 -17.84
CA ALA A 256 -7.88 -8.19 -16.96
C ALA A 256 -7.16 -7.10 -17.78
N GLN A 257 -7.32 -5.84 -17.37
CA GLN A 257 -6.75 -4.69 -18.07
C GLN A 257 -5.22 -4.65 -17.88
N ASP A 258 -4.76 -4.98 -16.68
CA ASP A 258 -3.34 -4.97 -16.31
C ASP A 258 -2.66 -6.33 -16.47
N GLY A 259 -3.02 -7.05 -17.54
CA GLY A 259 -2.44 -8.36 -17.86
C GLY A 259 -0.93 -8.35 -18.13
N TYR A 260 -0.28 -7.18 -18.17
CA TYR A 260 1.18 -7.06 -18.31
C TYR A 260 1.92 -7.03 -16.95
N GLU A 261 1.24 -6.65 -15.87
CA GLU A 261 1.83 -6.48 -14.54
C GLU A 261 1.99 -7.82 -13.80
N SER A 262 1.09 -8.76 -14.07
CA SER A 262 1.11 -10.10 -13.52
C SER A 262 1.20 -11.16 -14.63
N THR A 263 1.80 -12.29 -14.30
CA THR A 263 1.96 -13.43 -15.23
C THR A 263 1.02 -14.59 -14.91
N GLN A 264 0.50 -14.62 -13.69
CA GLN A 264 -0.37 -15.69 -13.22
C GLN A 264 -1.20 -15.24 -12.03
N LEU A 265 -2.46 -15.67 -12.02
CA LEU A 265 -3.38 -15.58 -10.88
C LEU A 265 -3.42 -16.92 -10.14
N TYR A 266 -3.47 -16.84 -8.81
CA TYR A 266 -3.60 -17.98 -7.91
C TYR A 266 -4.80 -17.77 -7.00
N THR A 267 -5.52 -18.85 -6.70
CA THR A 267 -6.62 -18.90 -5.73
C THR A 267 -6.30 -20.02 -4.75
N VAL A 268 -5.83 -19.65 -3.55
CA VAL A 268 -5.17 -20.57 -2.63
C VAL A 268 -5.79 -20.51 -1.24
N SER A 269 -5.65 -21.58 -0.46
CA SER A 269 -6.05 -21.59 0.95
C SER A 269 -5.12 -20.73 1.79
N MET A 270 -5.57 -20.35 2.98
CA MET A 270 -4.75 -19.60 3.96
C MET A 270 -3.42 -20.30 4.29
N ILE A 271 -3.40 -21.63 4.34
CA ILE A 271 -2.19 -22.44 4.60
C ILE A 271 -1.21 -22.32 3.42
N GLU A 272 -1.72 -22.37 2.20
CA GLU A 272 -0.90 -22.20 0.99
C GLU A 272 -0.33 -20.77 0.90
N VAL A 273 -1.11 -19.73 1.26
CA VAL A 273 -0.57 -18.36 1.36
C VAL A 273 0.59 -18.31 2.35
N GLU A 274 0.49 -18.98 3.50
CA GLU A 274 1.58 -19.03 4.49
C GLU A 274 2.86 -19.61 3.89
N HIS A 275 2.77 -20.67 3.09
CA HIS A 275 3.93 -21.23 2.39
C HIS A 275 4.49 -20.30 1.30
N MET A 276 3.65 -19.49 0.67
CA MET A 276 4.04 -18.54 -0.39
C MET A 276 4.62 -17.22 0.17
N THR A 277 4.36 -16.88 1.44
CA THR A 277 4.74 -15.58 2.03
C THR A 277 6.23 -15.28 1.99
N SER A 278 7.10 -16.29 2.05
CA SER A 278 8.55 -16.12 1.94
C SER A 278 8.98 -15.45 0.62
N LYS A 279 8.16 -15.55 -0.43
CA LYS A 279 8.36 -14.93 -1.75
C LYS A 279 7.42 -13.74 -2.00
N MET A 280 6.89 -13.13 -0.95
CA MET A 280 6.13 -11.89 -1.03
C MET A 280 7.00 -10.70 -0.58
N PRO A 281 6.83 -9.50 -1.14
CA PRO A 281 7.44 -8.30 -0.58
C PRO A 281 7.00 -8.12 0.87
N GLY A 282 7.86 -7.57 1.72
CA GLY A 282 7.59 -7.46 3.17
C GLY A 282 6.23 -6.84 3.51
N CYS A 283 5.81 -5.78 2.80
CA CYS A 283 4.52 -5.14 3.03
C CYS A 283 3.35 -6.10 2.80
N HIS A 284 3.44 -6.98 1.80
CA HIS A 284 2.42 -8.02 1.56
C HIS A 284 2.52 -9.18 2.56
N GLN A 285 3.72 -9.52 3.06
CA GLN A 285 3.84 -10.45 4.20
C GLN A 285 3.11 -9.90 5.43
N GLY A 286 3.25 -8.61 5.71
CA GLY A 286 2.52 -7.96 6.78
C GLY A 286 1.02 -7.81 6.49
N GLY A 287 0.63 -7.59 5.23
CA GLY A 287 -0.76 -7.70 4.77
C GLY A 287 -1.39 -9.05 5.11
N PHE A 288 -0.67 -10.15 4.86
CA PHE A 288 -1.11 -11.48 5.27
C PHE A 288 -1.21 -11.61 6.80
N ALA A 289 -0.25 -11.08 7.55
CA ALA A 289 -0.31 -11.07 9.01
C ALA A 289 -1.54 -10.33 9.56
N LEU A 290 -1.92 -9.19 8.96
CA LEU A 290 -3.16 -8.47 9.29
C LEU A 290 -4.39 -9.34 9.03
N TYR A 291 -4.42 -10.06 7.91
CA TYR A 291 -5.48 -11.01 7.62
C TYR A 291 -5.56 -12.15 8.64
N LYS A 292 -4.42 -12.70 9.09
CA LYS A 292 -4.39 -13.72 10.15
C LYS A 292 -5.04 -13.20 11.44
N LEU A 293 -4.70 -11.98 11.85
CA LEU A 293 -5.30 -11.34 13.03
C LEU A 293 -6.81 -11.17 12.88
N MET A 294 -7.29 -10.79 11.69
CA MET A 294 -8.73 -10.70 11.40
C MET A 294 -9.43 -12.06 11.53
N VAL A 295 -8.89 -13.11 10.92
CA VAL A 295 -9.45 -14.48 11.00
C VAL A 295 -9.49 -14.96 12.45
N GLU A 296 -8.45 -14.70 13.24
CA GLU A 296 -8.41 -15.06 14.66
C GLU A 296 -9.44 -14.30 15.50
N ALA A 297 -9.63 -13.02 15.23
CA ALA A 297 -10.61 -12.19 15.93
C ALA A 297 -12.05 -12.66 15.63
N LEU A 298 -12.34 -13.05 14.39
CA LEU A 298 -13.64 -13.57 13.97
C LEU A 298 -13.97 -14.93 14.59
N LYS A 299 -12.98 -15.74 14.98
CA LYS A 299 -13.19 -17.00 15.72
C LYS A 299 -13.57 -16.81 17.20
N LYS A 300 -13.27 -15.63 17.76
CA LYS A 300 -13.49 -15.30 19.18
C LYS A 300 -14.81 -14.56 19.43
N ASN A 301 -15.53 -14.20 18.37
CA ASN A 301 -16.89 -13.66 18.39
C ASN A 301 -17.91 -14.78 18.17
#